data_AF-A0A2D6AY38-F1
#
_entry.id   AF-A0A2D6AY38-F1
#
_cell.length_a   1.000
_cell.length_b   1.000
_cell.length_c   1.000
_cell.angle_alpha   90.00
_cell.angle_beta   90.00
_cell.angle_gamma   90.00
#
_symmetry.space_group_name_H-M   'P 1'
#
loop_
_entity.id
_entity.type
_entity.pdbx_description
1 polymer ?
#
loop_
_entity_poly.entity_id
_entity_poly.type
_entity_poly.pdbx_seq_one_letter_code
_entity_poly.pdbx_strand_id
1 'polypeptide(L)'
;MMQALIHLQNSSIWIAIPFTLLYAFLIWKYWYPSFIDFVNNFYRISYDTENLYVDQGTTELVVSFDRIKNVELVSFDGIYKFETFEKEVYYCKPSAWYPLNYSKVDGELETIRSLVKKYKQKFWAEQEQNNALPSNN
;
A
#
# COMPACT_ATOMS: atom_id res chain seq x y z
N MET A 1 -56.41 -12.33 13.85
CA MET A 1 -55.48 -11.39 13.18
C MET A 1 -54.01 -11.61 13.56
N MET A 2 -53.69 -11.90 14.83
CA MET A 2 -52.29 -12.02 15.31
C MET A 2 -51.52 -13.28 14.80
N GLN A 3 -52.20 -14.41 14.55
CA GLN A 3 -51.57 -15.64 14.04
C GLN A 3 -51.17 -15.57 12.54
N ALA A 4 -51.87 -14.75 11.74
CA ALA A 4 -51.55 -14.58 10.32
C ALA A 4 -50.26 -13.77 10.09
N LEU A 5 -49.97 -12.81 10.98
CA LEU A 5 -48.74 -12.02 10.96
C LEU A 5 -47.50 -12.86 11.30
N ILE A 6 -47.60 -13.80 12.26
CA ILE A 6 -46.51 -14.71 12.63
C ILE A 6 -46.17 -15.66 11.48
N HIS A 7 -47.18 -16.15 10.76
CA HIS A 7 -46.96 -17.05 9.61
C HIS A 7 -46.29 -16.35 8.41
N LEU A 8 -46.61 -15.06 8.18
CA LEU A 8 -46.01 -14.23 7.13
C LEU A 8 -44.55 -13.85 7.43
N GLN A 9 -44.21 -13.63 8.71
CA GLN A 9 -42.86 -13.33 9.13
C GLN A 9 -41.95 -14.57 9.09
N ASN A 10 -42.50 -15.76 9.34
CA ASN A 10 -41.72 -17.00 9.30
C ASN A 10 -41.38 -17.40 7.86
N SER A 11 -42.30 -17.25 6.89
CA SER A 11 -42.08 -17.66 5.49
C SER A 11 -41.03 -16.82 4.76
N SER A 12 -40.89 -15.55 5.11
CA SER A 12 -39.91 -14.63 4.51
C SER A 12 -38.46 -14.91 4.95
N ILE A 13 -38.28 -15.43 6.18
CA ILE A 13 -36.96 -15.85 6.70
C ILE A 13 -36.43 -17.09 5.96
N TRP A 14 -37.30 -18.07 5.68
CA TRP A 14 -36.91 -19.30 4.97
C TRP A 14 -36.52 -19.07 3.50
N ILE A 15 -37.01 -17.99 2.88
CA ILE A 15 -36.60 -17.59 1.53
C ILE A 15 -35.29 -16.79 1.59
N ALA A 16 -35.07 -15.93 2.58
CA ALA A 16 -33.85 -15.11 2.65
C ALA A 16 -32.57 -15.94 2.89
N ILE A 17 -32.63 -16.99 3.71
CA ILE A 17 -31.47 -17.83 4.08
C ILE A 17 -30.78 -18.45 2.84
N PRO A 18 -31.46 -19.17 1.93
CA PRO A 18 -30.80 -19.76 0.76
C PRO A 18 -30.21 -18.72 -0.20
N PHE A 19 -30.83 -17.54 -0.34
CA PHE A 19 -30.27 -16.45 -1.15
C PHE A 19 -29.00 -15.87 -0.53
N THR A 20 -28.95 -15.67 0.79
CA THR A 20 -27.73 -15.18 1.47
C THR A 20 -26.58 -16.18 1.38
N LEU A 21 -26.84 -17.48 1.56
CA LEU A 21 -25.84 -18.53 1.43
C LEU A 21 -25.33 -18.66 0.00
N LEU A 22 -26.22 -18.60 -1.00
CA LEU A 22 -25.83 -18.60 -2.40
C LEU A 22 -24.97 -17.38 -2.75
N TYR A 23 -25.36 -16.20 -2.27
CA TYR A 23 -24.61 -14.97 -2.50
C TYR A 23 -23.21 -15.02 -1.84
N ALA A 24 -23.12 -15.50 -0.60
CA ALA A 24 -21.85 -15.71 0.09
C ALA A 24 -20.96 -16.72 -0.67
N PHE A 25 -21.55 -17.81 -1.17
CA PHE A 25 -20.84 -18.80 -1.98
C PHE A 25 -20.30 -18.20 -3.29
N LEU A 26 -21.09 -17.37 -3.97
CA LEU A 26 -20.65 -16.70 -5.20
C LEU A 26 -19.51 -15.69 -4.92
N ILE A 27 -19.60 -14.91 -3.85
CA ILE A 27 -18.51 -14.02 -3.41
C ILE A 27 -17.24 -14.85 -3.13
N TRP A 28 -17.37 -15.91 -2.33
CA TRP A 28 -16.21 -16.73 -1.98
C TRP A 28 -15.61 -17.45 -3.18
N LYS A 29 -16.42 -17.88 -4.15
CA LYS A 29 -15.94 -18.61 -5.33
C LYS A 29 -15.32 -17.70 -6.39
N TYR A 30 -15.91 -16.53 -6.65
CA TYR A 30 -15.53 -15.69 -7.77
C TYR A 30 -14.78 -14.43 -7.36
N TRP A 31 -15.19 -13.79 -6.26
CA TRP A 31 -14.59 -12.53 -5.84
C TRP A 31 -13.34 -12.74 -5.00
N TYR A 32 -13.34 -13.73 -4.10
CA TYR A 32 -12.20 -14.00 -3.21
C TYR A 32 -10.90 -14.34 -3.95
N PRO A 33 -10.88 -15.22 -4.99
CA PRO A 33 -9.63 -15.50 -5.71
C PRO A 33 -9.10 -14.26 -6.42
N SER A 34 -9.96 -13.51 -7.13
CA SER A 34 -9.55 -12.27 -7.80
C SER A 34 -9.07 -11.20 -6.82
N PHE A 35 -9.66 -11.14 -5.62
CA PHE A 35 -9.21 -10.26 -4.55
C PHE A 35 -7.84 -10.68 -4.02
N ILE A 36 -7.60 -11.98 -3.81
CA ILE A 36 -6.31 -12.51 -3.38
C ILE A 36 -5.25 -12.29 -4.45
N ASP A 37 -5.55 -12.50 -5.73
CA ASP A 37 -4.63 -12.22 -6.84
C ASP A 37 -4.31 -10.73 -6.93
N PHE A 38 -5.31 -9.86 -6.77
CA PHE A 38 -5.10 -8.41 -6.69
C PHE A 38 -4.19 -8.03 -5.52
N VAL A 39 -4.40 -8.62 -4.35
CA VAL A 39 -3.57 -8.40 -3.16
C VAL A 39 -2.13 -8.92 -3.36
N ASN A 40 -1.97 -10.07 -4.01
CA ASN A 40 -0.66 -10.68 -4.27
C ASN A 40 0.14 -9.95 -5.35
N ASN A 41 -0.52 -9.21 -6.25
CA ASN A 41 0.14 -8.39 -7.26
C ASN A 41 0.73 -7.08 -6.70
N PHE A 42 0.55 -6.78 -5.42
CA PHE A 42 1.17 -5.61 -4.82
C PHE A 42 2.62 -5.88 -4.43
N TYR A 43 3.46 -4.93 -4.82
CA TYR A 43 4.86 -4.87 -4.43
C TYR A 43 4.99 -4.76 -2.90
N ARG A 44 5.68 -5.73 -2.30
CA ARG A 44 6.00 -5.67 -0.87
C ARG A 44 7.18 -4.73 -0.67
N ILE A 45 7.09 -3.92 0.37
CA ILE A 45 8.12 -2.95 0.70
C ILE A 45 8.79 -3.39 1.99
N SER A 46 10.11 -3.48 1.98
CA SER A 46 10.94 -3.53 3.19
C SER A 46 11.89 -2.35 3.15
N TYR A 47 12.37 -1.88 4.31
CA TYR A 47 13.31 -0.77 4.34
C TYR A 47 14.27 -0.92 5.50
N ASP A 48 15.49 -0.48 5.26
CA ASP A 48 16.52 -0.32 6.29
C ASP A 48 16.74 1.17 6.56
N THR A 49 17.85 1.52 7.21
CA THR A 49 18.19 2.91 7.51
C THR A 49 18.57 3.72 6.26
N GLU A 50 19.01 3.03 5.19
CA GLU A 50 19.63 3.64 4.00
C GLU A 50 18.91 3.33 2.69
N ASN A 51 18.29 2.14 2.58
CA ASN A 51 17.72 1.63 1.34
C ASN A 51 16.26 1.19 1.53
N LEU A 52 15.50 1.37 0.46
CA LEU A 52 14.17 0.83 0.25
C LEU A 52 14.27 -0.41 -0.63
N TYR A 53 13.73 -1.52 -0.15
CA TYR A 53 13.65 -2.79 -0.87
C TYR A 53 12.23 -2.96 -1.39
N VAL A 54 12.08 -3.03 -2.70
CA VAL A 54 10.81 -3.24 -3.38
C VAL A 54 10.82 -4.62 -4.00
N ASP A 55 10.04 -5.53 -3.44
CA ASP A 55 9.89 -6.89 -3.95
C ASP A 55 8.81 -6.91 -5.04
N GLN A 56 9.24 -7.20 -6.26
CA GLN A 56 8.42 -7.35 -7.46
C GLN A 56 7.98 -8.79 -7.73
N GLY A 57 8.09 -9.67 -6.73
CA GLY A 57 7.72 -11.09 -6.80
C GLY A 57 8.80 -11.95 -7.45
N THR A 58 9.36 -11.52 -8.58
CA THR A 58 10.50 -12.19 -9.24
C THR A 58 11.81 -11.45 -9.11
N THR A 59 11.75 -10.16 -8.77
CA THR A 59 12.91 -9.26 -8.80
C THR A 59 12.87 -8.38 -7.56
N GLU A 60 13.97 -8.37 -6.80
CA GLU A 60 14.15 -7.45 -5.69
C GLU A 60 14.86 -6.20 -6.21
N LEU A 61 14.18 -5.06 -6.11
CA LEU A 61 14.75 -3.77 -6.46
C LEU A 61 15.21 -3.07 -5.19
N VAL A 62 16.48 -2.69 -5.15
CA VAL A 62 17.06 -1.90 -4.07
C VAL A 62 17.18 -0.45 -4.52
N VAL A 63 16.46 0.45 -3.86
CA VAL A 63 16.46 1.89 -4.14
C VAL A 63 16.97 2.64 -2.92
N SER A 64 18.12 3.29 -3.04
CA SER A 64 18.67 4.12 -1.97
C SER A 64 17.83 5.38 -1.74
N PHE A 65 17.67 5.80 -0.49
CA PHE A 65 16.78 6.92 -0.14
C PHE A 65 17.21 8.27 -0.72
N ASP A 66 18.50 8.45 -1.00
CA ASP A 66 19.07 9.61 -1.70
C ASP A 66 18.56 9.74 -3.14
N ARG A 67 18.21 8.62 -3.78
CA ARG A 67 17.65 8.59 -5.15
C ARG A 67 16.15 8.84 -5.20
N ILE A 68 15.46 8.82 -4.06
CA ILE A 68 14.02 9.06 -3.97
C ILE A 68 13.75 10.55 -3.94
N LYS A 69 13.03 11.04 -4.95
CA LYS A 69 12.64 12.44 -5.10
C LYS A 69 11.43 12.77 -4.24
N ASN A 70 10.41 11.91 -4.25
CA ASN A 70 9.13 12.13 -3.57
C ASN A 70 8.41 10.81 -3.23
N VAL A 71 7.59 10.85 -2.16
CA VAL A 71 6.75 9.73 -1.71
C VAL A 71 5.34 10.23 -1.42
N GLU A 72 4.38 9.80 -2.24
CA GLU A 72 2.98 10.24 -2.18
C GLU A 72 2.02 9.07 -1.96
N LEU A 73 0.92 9.32 -1.25
CA LEU A 73 -0.21 8.39 -1.17
C LEU A 73 -1.14 8.69 -2.35
N VAL A 74 -1.35 7.71 -3.24
CA VAL A 74 -2.13 7.88 -4.48
C VAL A 74 -3.56 7.38 -4.33
N SER A 75 -3.79 6.39 -3.47
CA SER A 75 -5.13 5.81 -3.29
C SER A 75 -5.58 5.82 -1.84
N PHE A 76 -6.91 5.92 -1.66
CA PHE A 76 -7.57 5.67 -0.37
C PHE A 76 -7.39 4.23 0.13
N ASP A 77 -6.90 3.31 -0.71
CA ASP A 77 -6.60 1.93 -0.37
C ASP A 77 -5.14 1.73 0.08
N GLY A 78 -4.40 2.82 0.35
CA GLY A 78 -3.05 2.74 0.90
C GLY A 78 -1.98 2.43 -0.14
N ILE A 79 -2.19 2.79 -1.41
CA ILE A 79 -1.15 2.67 -2.45
C ILE A 79 -0.27 3.91 -2.42
N TYR A 80 1.04 3.68 -2.30
CA TYR A 80 2.06 4.71 -2.31
C TYR A 80 2.79 4.74 -3.64
N LYS A 81 3.21 5.94 -4.02
CA LYS A 81 4.01 6.20 -5.20
C LYS A 81 5.34 6.77 -4.77
N PHE A 82 6.40 6.07 -5.15
CA PHE A 82 7.79 6.50 -5.01
C PHE A 82 8.26 7.00 -6.36
N GLU A 83 8.69 8.26 -6.42
CA GLU A 83 9.29 8.85 -7.62
C GLU A 83 10.79 9.01 -7.38
N THR A 84 11.62 8.52 -8.29
CA THR A 84 13.08 8.68 -8.25
C THR A 84 13.55 9.86 -9.09
N PHE A 85 14.77 10.34 -8.84
CA PHE A 85 15.40 11.37 -9.68
C PHE A 85 15.65 10.89 -11.12
N GLU A 86 15.76 9.58 -11.34
CA GLU A 86 15.94 8.94 -12.65
C GLU A 86 14.62 8.82 -13.45
N LYS A 87 13.53 9.41 -12.94
CA LYS A 87 12.16 9.36 -13.49
C LYS A 87 11.50 7.98 -13.43
N GLU A 88 11.99 7.08 -12.59
CA GLU A 88 11.33 5.82 -12.32
C GLU A 88 10.23 6.02 -11.28
N VAL A 89 9.08 5.37 -11.50
CA VAL A 89 7.91 5.48 -10.64
C VAL A 89 7.52 4.10 -10.17
N TYR A 90 7.53 3.90 -8.85
CA TYR A 90 7.13 2.65 -8.23
C TYR A 90 5.85 2.84 -7.43
N TYR A 91 4.88 1.97 -7.68
CA TYR A 91 3.65 1.92 -6.89
C TYR A 91 3.75 0.77 -5.93
N CYS A 92 3.60 1.00 -4.63
CA CYS A 92 3.77 -0.04 -3.63
C CYS A 92 2.68 0.02 -2.57
N LYS A 93 2.31 -1.14 -2.02
CA LYS A 93 1.33 -1.25 -0.94
C LYS A 93 2.02 -1.89 0.28
N PRO A 94 2.26 -1.16 1.37
CA PRO A 94 2.98 -1.67 2.54
C PRO A 94 2.19 -2.74 3.27
N SER A 95 0.85 -2.74 3.16
CA SER A 95 0.04 -3.79 3.77
C SER A 95 -1.20 -4.13 2.96
N ALA A 96 -1.40 -5.43 2.77
CA ALA A 96 -2.65 -6.01 2.27
C ALA A 96 -3.86 -5.70 3.16
N TRP A 97 -3.63 -5.42 4.44
CA TRP A 97 -4.67 -5.24 5.46
C TRP A 97 -5.12 -3.78 5.61
N TYR A 98 -4.71 -2.88 4.73
CA TYR A 98 -5.27 -1.54 4.68
C TYR A 98 -6.73 -1.61 4.19
N PRO A 99 -7.71 -0.89 4.81
CA PRO A 99 -7.57 0.15 5.84
C PRO A 99 -7.65 -0.34 7.31
N LEU A 100 -7.78 -1.65 7.57
CA LEU A 100 -7.97 -2.18 8.93
C LEU A 100 -6.80 -1.85 9.89
N ASN A 101 -5.61 -1.54 9.37
CA ASN A 101 -4.42 -1.18 10.15
C ASN A 101 -3.80 0.18 9.75
N TYR A 102 -4.64 1.15 9.39
CA TYR A 102 -4.17 2.45 8.87
C TYR A 102 -3.16 3.15 9.78
N SER A 103 -3.35 3.15 11.10
CA SER A 103 -2.47 3.87 12.03
C SER A 103 -1.03 3.36 12.02
N LYS A 104 -0.82 2.04 11.86
CA LYS A 104 0.52 1.48 11.77
C LYS A 104 1.16 1.81 10.43
N VAL A 105 0.38 1.65 9.35
CA VAL A 105 0.84 1.87 7.98
C VAL A 105 1.20 3.34 7.73
N ASP A 106 0.38 4.28 8.21
CA ASP A 106 0.67 5.71 8.11
C ASP A 106 1.90 6.11 8.96
N GLY A 107 2.10 5.47 10.11
CA GLY A 107 3.30 5.68 10.93
C GLY A 107 4.59 5.17 10.25
N GLU A 108 4.53 4.01 9.59
CA GLU A 108 5.63 3.48 8.78
C GLU A 108 5.94 4.43 7.60
N LEU A 109 4.91 4.94 6.94
CA LEU A 109 5.07 5.91 5.86
C LEU A 109 5.75 7.21 6.32
N GLU A 110 5.29 7.77 7.45
CA GLU A 110 5.86 9.01 7.97
C GLU A 110 7.34 8.81 8.34
N THR A 111 7.69 7.62 8.82
CA THR A 111 9.08 7.21 9.05
C THR A 111 9.87 7.22 7.75
N ILE A 112 9.37 6.59 6.69
CA ILE A 112 10.02 6.58 5.36
C ILE A 112 10.18 8.01 4.82
N ARG A 113 9.15 8.85 4.91
CA ARG A 113 9.21 10.26 4.50
C ARG A 113 10.28 11.03 5.27
N SER A 114 10.37 10.80 6.57
CA SER A 114 11.38 11.44 7.42
C SER A 114 12.81 11.03 7.01
N LEU A 115 13.01 9.75 6.67
CA LEU A 115 14.29 9.22 6.18
C LEU A 115 14.65 9.84 4.82
N VAL A 116 13.73 9.82 3.85
CA VAL A 116 13.93 10.45 2.53
C VAL A 116 14.29 11.92 2.69
N LYS A 117 13.58 12.66 3.55
CA LYS A 117 13.87 14.08 3.81
C LYS A 117 15.27 14.28 4.41
N LYS A 118 15.68 13.43 5.35
CA LYS A 118 17.01 13.46 5.98
C LYS A 118 18.12 13.19 4.96
N TYR A 119 17.97 12.19 4.10
CA TYR A 119 18.96 11.86 3.06
C TYR A 119 19.04 12.96 2.00
N LYS A 120 17.89 13.51 1.60
CA LYS A 120 17.84 14.65 0.68
C LYS A 120 18.61 15.85 1.24
N GLN A 121 18.43 16.20 2.51
CA GLN A 121 19.18 17.28 3.15
C GLN A 121 20.69 17.05 3.14
N LYS A 122 21.14 15.82 3.44
CA LYS A 122 22.56 15.46 3.35
C LYS A 122 23.10 15.62 1.93
N PHE A 123 22.39 15.11 0.93
CA PHE A 123 22.78 15.20 -0.48
C PHE A 123 22.98 16.65 -0.94
N TRP A 124 22.06 17.56 -0.58
CA TRP A 124 22.20 18.98 -0.90
C TRP A 124 23.36 19.65 -0.15
N ALA A 125 23.57 19.31 1.12
CA ALA A 125 24.70 19.84 1.89
C ALA A 125 26.06 19.40 1.31
N GLU A 126 26.18 18.15 0.88
CA GLU A 126 27.39 17.63 0.22
C GLU A 126 27.63 18.28 -1.15
N GLN A 127 26.57 18.50 -1.94
CA GLN A 127 26.65 19.25 -3.21
C GLN A 127 27.13 20.69 -2.98
N GLU A 128 26.59 21.39 -1.99
CA GLU A 128 27.01 22.75 -1.64
C GLU A 128 28.49 22.78 -1.19
N GLN A 129 28.92 21.81 -0.39
CA GLN A 129 30.31 21.71 0.07
C GLN A 129 31.29 21.43 -1.07
N ASN A 130 30.94 20.54 -2.00
CA ASN A 130 31.75 20.24 -3.18
C ASN A 130 31.85 21.42 -4.15
N ASN A 131 30.78 22.22 -4.28
CA ASN A 131 30.79 23.43 -5.10
C ASN A 131 31.51 24.61 -4.41
N ALA A 132 31.62 24.60 -3.08
CA ALA A 132 32.29 25.65 -2.29
C ALA A 132 33.82 25.46 -2.19
N LEU A 133 34.35 24.27 -2.50
CA LEU A 133 35.78 24.05 -2.60
C LEU A 133 36.28 24.56 -3.96
N PRO A 134 37.16 25.57 -4.01
CA PRO A 134 37.71 26.02 -5.28
C PRO A 134 38.45 24.87 -5.95
N SER A 135 38.10 24.60 -7.21
CA SER A 135 38.86 23.74 -8.12
C SER A 135 40.28 24.28 -8.17
N ASN A 136 41.18 23.70 -7.37
CA ASN A 136 42.58 24.04 -7.36
C ASN A 136 43.22 23.44 -8.62
N ASN A 137 43.11 24.17 -9.73
CA ASN A 137 43.86 23.96 -10.97
C ASN A 137 44.82 25.13 -11.16
#